data_AF-U4UWP2-F1
#
_entry.id   AF-U4UWP2-F1
#
_cell.length_a   1.000
_cell.length_b   1.000
_cell.length_c   1.000
_cell.angle_alpha   90.00
_cell.angle_beta   90.00
_cell.angle_gamma   90.00
#
_symmetry.space_group_name_H-M   'P 1'
#
loop_
_entity.id
_entity.type
_entity.pdbx_description
1 polymer ?
#
loop_
_entity_poly.entity_id
_entity_poly.type
_entity_poly.pdbx_seq_one_letter_code
_entity_poly.pdbx_strand_id
1 'polypeptide(L)'
;MVGSSSDDYFEGDAGNDTINGFSGNDAAYGGSGDDLFYGLGGDSIVGGGGKDVLNGDLGNDILSSDRLDSYADFSRGAGETQIGAEGEDTIIFSNADQVSGGADADTFNYVYRDVTSDPVVINDFDKDIDTLTVHYTPQTDGQGNPIVPEMSFEIDASIGETLIKLEGVVVSKLQGDITISSSDVTLAEYDATFLDRL
;
A
#
# COMPACT_ATOMS: atom_id res chain seq x y z
N MET A 1 1.88 20.54 -10.52
CA MET A 1 1.35 21.51 -9.53
C MET A 1 2.40 21.72 -8.45
N VAL A 2 2.40 22.88 -7.79
CA VAL A 2 3.39 23.22 -6.76
C VAL A 2 2.67 23.93 -5.62
N GLY A 3 2.90 23.47 -4.40
CA GLY A 3 2.36 23.96 -3.15
C GLY A 3 3.15 25.09 -2.53
N SER A 4 3.00 25.21 -1.22
CA SER A 4 3.52 26.28 -0.39
C SER A 4 4.13 25.70 0.90
N SER A 5 4.22 26.51 1.95
CA SER A 5 4.65 26.03 3.28
C SER A 5 3.45 25.84 4.23
N SER A 6 2.25 25.73 3.67
CA SER A 6 0.97 25.61 4.36
C SER A 6 0.20 24.47 3.74
N ASP A 7 -0.75 23.91 4.48
CA ASP A 7 -1.63 22.84 4.01
C ASP A 7 -2.34 23.22 2.70
N ASP A 8 -2.05 22.46 1.65
CA ASP A 8 -2.56 22.64 0.30
C ASP A 8 -3.43 21.44 -0.12
N TYR A 9 -4.29 21.65 -1.13
CA TYR A 9 -5.08 20.60 -1.78
C TYR A 9 -4.76 20.54 -3.26
N PHE A 10 -4.42 19.35 -3.76
CA PHE A 10 -4.11 19.08 -5.15
C PHE A 10 -5.06 18.05 -5.76
N GLU A 11 -5.46 18.30 -7.00
CA GLU A 11 -6.23 17.38 -7.83
C GLU A 11 -5.64 17.45 -9.25
N GLY A 12 -5.02 16.36 -9.71
CA GLY A 12 -4.36 16.27 -11.02
C GLY A 12 -5.31 16.00 -12.19
N ASP A 13 -6.55 15.56 -11.91
CA ASP A 13 -7.56 15.20 -12.90
C ASP A 13 -7.13 14.08 -13.86
N ALA A 14 -6.77 14.40 -15.09
CA ALA A 14 -6.43 13.43 -16.13
C ALA A 14 -5.18 13.90 -16.87
N GLY A 15 -4.22 13.00 -17.01
CA GLY A 15 -2.88 13.32 -17.50
C GLY A 15 -1.83 12.74 -16.56
N ASN A 16 -0.58 12.89 -16.95
CA ASN A 16 0.54 12.54 -16.07
C ASN A 16 0.94 13.82 -15.35
N ASP A 17 0.62 13.90 -14.08
CA ASP A 17 0.83 15.09 -13.26
C ASP A 17 2.07 14.95 -12.38
N THR A 18 2.65 16.10 -12.03
CA THR A 18 3.76 16.17 -11.08
C THR A 18 3.38 17.18 -10.02
N ILE A 19 3.17 16.71 -8.80
CA ILE A 19 2.73 17.50 -7.65
C ILE A 19 3.90 17.58 -6.67
N ASN A 20 4.26 18.81 -6.29
CA ASN A 20 5.20 19.09 -5.22
C ASN A 20 4.44 19.80 -4.10
N GLY A 21 4.17 19.11 -3.00
CA GLY A 21 3.47 19.66 -1.83
C GLY A 21 4.30 20.71 -1.09
N PHE A 22 5.63 20.54 -1.09
CA PHE A 22 6.57 21.25 -0.23
C PHE A 22 6.35 20.94 1.25
N SER A 23 5.91 21.89 2.07
CA SER A 23 5.76 21.70 3.51
C SER A 23 4.36 22.09 3.92
N GLY A 24 3.89 21.59 5.05
CA GLY A 24 2.47 21.65 5.40
C GLY A 24 1.90 20.24 5.30
N ASN A 25 0.69 20.04 5.82
CA ASN A 25 0.02 18.75 5.74
C ASN A 25 -0.93 18.80 4.55
N ASP A 26 -0.49 18.27 3.42
CA ASP A 26 -1.17 18.39 2.15
C ASP A 26 -2.11 17.23 1.88
N ALA A 27 -3.12 17.49 1.05
CA ALA A 27 -3.98 16.46 0.51
C ALA A 27 -3.85 16.44 -1.02
N ALA A 28 -3.60 15.28 -1.61
CA ALA A 28 -3.42 15.14 -3.04
C ALA A 28 -4.18 13.96 -3.63
N TYR A 29 -4.83 14.19 -4.76
CA TYR A 29 -5.37 13.15 -5.63
C TYR A 29 -4.76 13.28 -7.02
N GLY A 30 -3.98 12.28 -7.46
CA GLY A 30 -3.30 12.27 -8.76
C GLY A 30 -4.31 12.27 -9.91
N GLY A 31 -5.28 11.35 -9.85
CA GLY A 31 -6.35 11.29 -10.82
C GLY A 31 -6.20 10.10 -11.75
N SER A 32 -6.05 10.33 -13.04
CA SER A 32 -5.81 9.28 -14.03
C SER A 32 -4.62 9.61 -14.91
N GLY A 33 -3.75 8.65 -15.15
CA GLY A 33 -2.44 8.83 -15.77
C GLY A 33 -1.35 8.42 -14.80
N ASP A 34 -0.09 8.53 -15.21
CA ASP A 34 1.05 8.18 -14.34
C ASP A 34 1.51 9.44 -13.61
N ASP A 35 1.21 9.52 -12.31
CA ASP A 35 1.42 10.71 -11.49
C ASP A 35 2.66 10.60 -10.60
N LEU A 36 3.22 11.75 -10.25
CA LEU A 36 4.35 11.87 -9.33
C LEU A 36 3.99 12.85 -8.22
N PHE A 37 4.04 12.40 -6.97
CA PHE A 37 3.88 13.24 -5.77
C PHE A 37 5.16 13.23 -4.91
N TYR A 38 5.52 14.38 -4.36
CA TYR A 38 6.49 14.53 -3.27
C TYR A 38 6.13 15.69 -2.33
N GLY A 39 6.19 15.44 -1.02
CA GLY A 39 5.91 16.40 0.06
C GLY A 39 6.93 16.27 1.19
N LEU A 40 6.80 17.03 2.29
CA LEU A 40 7.71 17.02 3.46
C LEU A 40 6.93 17.20 4.79
N GLY A 41 5.61 17.05 4.77
CA GLY A 41 4.77 17.13 5.96
C GLY A 41 3.93 15.87 6.09
N GLY A 42 3.01 15.84 7.06
CA GLY A 42 2.12 14.69 7.20
C GLY A 42 1.01 14.75 6.16
N ASP A 43 1.25 14.14 5.01
CA ASP A 43 0.44 14.29 3.81
C ASP A 43 -0.54 13.12 3.66
N SER A 44 -1.63 13.36 2.93
CA SER A 44 -2.63 12.35 2.56
C SER A 44 -2.76 12.28 1.06
N ILE A 45 -2.18 11.24 0.47
CA ILE A 45 -1.91 11.16 -0.96
C ILE A 45 -2.59 9.92 -1.54
N VAL A 46 -3.36 10.14 -2.60
CA VAL A 46 -3.99 9.08 -3.39
C VAL A 46 -3.47 9.19 -4.83
N GLY A 47 -2.82 8.14 -5.33
CA GLY A 47 -2.35 8.09 -6.73
C GLY A 47 -3.53 8.10 -7.70
N GLY A 48 -4.39 7.09 -7.60
CA GLY A 48 -5.54 6.92 -8.47
C GLY A 48 -5.25 5.92 -9.58
N GLY A 49 -5.55 6.30 -10.82
CA GLY A 49 -5.50 5.37 -11.94
C GLY A 49 -4.25 5.54 -12.79
N GLY A 50 -3.26 4.67 -12.64
CA GLY A 50 -2.06 4.66 -13.47
C GLY A 50 -0.86 4.25 -12.65
N LYS A 51 0.35 4.32 -13.23
CA LYS A 51 1.57 3.92 -12.53
C LYS A 51 2.14 5.08 -11.76
N ASP A 52 1.68 5.25 -10.53
CA ASP A 52 2.03 6.41 -9.73
C ASP A 52 3.31 6.22 -8.92
N VAL A 53 3.96 7.34 -8.61
CA VAL A 53 5.07 7.41 -7.66
C VAL A 53 4.69 8.38 -6.55
N LEU A 54 4.47 7.86 -5.35
CA LEU A 54 4.07 8.62 -4.17
C LEU A 54 5.23 8.61 -3.16
N ASN A 55 5.73 9.78 -2.79
CA ASN A 55 6.81 9.92 -1.81
C ASN A 55 6.40 10.91 -0.71
N GLY A 56 6.26 10.43 0.52
CA GLY A 56 5.92 11.23 1.71
C GLY A 56 7.11 12.04 2.25
N ASP A 57 8.32 11.48 2.12
CA ASP A 57 9.59 12.05 2.58
C ASP A 57 9.67 12.24 4.10
N LEU A 58 9.12 13.31 4.66
CA LEU A 58 9.17 13.59 6.09
C LEU A 58 7.76 13.73 6.64
N GLY A 59 7.50 13.13 7.80
CA GLY A 59 6.22 13.26 8.48
C GLY A 59 5.49 11.94 8.51
N ASN A 60 4.32 11.92 9.13
CA ASN A 60 3.50 10.72 9.18
C ASN A 60 2.48 10.83 8.05
N ASP A 61 2.69 10.04 7.02
CA ASP A 61 1.95 10.10 5.76
C ASP A 61 0.89 9.00 5.67
N ILE A 62 -0.15 9.30 4.88
CA ILE A 62 -1.11 8.32 4.40
C ILE A 62 -0.96 8.23 2.89
N LEU A 63 -0.36 7.14 2.42
CA LEU A 63 -0.17 6.86 1.01
C LEU A 63 -1.18 5.81 0.57
N SER A 64 -1.89 6.06 -0.52
CA SER A 64 -2.78 5.07 -1.12
C SER A 64 -2.61 5.00 -2.63
N SER A 65 -2.49 3.79 -3.18
CA SER A 65 -2.44 3.62 -4.63
C SER A 65 -3.76 3.98 -5.32
N ASP A 66 -4.90 3.70 -4.69
CA ASP A 66 -6.21 3.99 -5.26
C ASP A 66 -7.09 4.77 -4.27
N ARG A 67 -8.23 5.26 -4.76
CA ARG A 67 -9.25 5.93 -3.97
C ARG A 67 -9.64 5.09 -2.77
N LEU A 68 -9.96 5.79 -1.69
CA LEU A 68 -10.37 5.17 -0.45
C LEU A 68 -11.91 5.09 -0.29
N ASP A 69 -12.65 5.22 -1.38
CA ASP A 69 -14.11 5.31 -1.39
C ASP A 69 -14.78 4.14 -2.15
N SER A 70 -16.09 4.23 -2.37
CA SER A 70 -16.84 3.20 -3.10
C SER A 70 -16.43 3.01 -4.56
N TYR A 71 -15.58 3.90 -5.10
CA TYR A 71 -15.02 3.81 -6.45
C TYR A 71 -13.62 3.18 -6.47
N ALA A 72 -13.05 2.79 -5.32
CA ALA A 72 -11.78 2.09 -5.22
C ALA A 72 -11.75 0.87 -6.16
N ASP A 73 -10.77 0.82 -7.05
CA ASP A 73 -10.52 -0.26 -7.99
C ASP A 73 -9.10 -0.82 -7.83
N PHE A 74 -8.82 -1.36 -6.64
CA PHE A 74 -7.61 -2.13 -6.32
C PHE A 74 -7.39 -3.38 -7.21
N SER A 75 -8.20 -3.60 -8.25
CA SER A 75 -8.09 -4.74 -9.15
C SER A 75 -7.09 -4.54 -10.28
N ARG A 76 -6.65 -3.30 -10.54
CA ARG A 76 -5.86 -2.98 -11.74
C ARG A 76 -4.35 -3.01 -11.54
N GLY A 77 -3.87 -3.07 -10.29
CA GLY A 77 -2.46 -3.22 -9.90
C GLY A 77 -1.52 -2.64 -10.96
N ALA A 78 -1.59 -1.32 -11.16
CA ALA A 78 -0.84 -0.72 -12.26
C ALA A 78 0.66 -0.79 -11.94
N GLY A 79 1.03 -1.04 -10.69
CA GLY A 79 2.39 -1.25 -10.23
C GLY A 79 2.93 0.09 -9.76
N GLU A 80 2.31 0.59 -8.70
CA GLU A 80 2.63 1.86 -8.07
C GLU A 80 3.95 1.75 -7.29
N THR A 81 4.60 2.88 -7.06
CA THR A 81 5.74 3.00 -6.15
C THR A 81 5.34 3.93 -5.00
N GLN A 82 5.27 3.41 -3.77
CA GLN A 82 4.93 4.19 -2.58
C GLN A 82 6.09 4.18 -1.59
N ILE A 83 6.51 5.34 -1.12
CA ILE A 83 7.66 5.54 -0.24
C ILE A 83 7.23 6.46 0.89
N GLY A 84 7.16 5.93 2.11
CA GLY A 84 6.88 6.73 3.32
C GLY A 84 8.07 7.62 3.68
N ALA A 85 9.24 6.98 3.90
CA ALA A 85 10.53 7.55 4.28
C ALA A 85 10.72 7.83 5.77
N GLU A 86 10.80 9.07 6.27
CA GLU A 86 10.94 9.32 7.72
C GLU A 86 9.58 9.65 8.35
N GLY A 87 9.11 8.79 9.26
CA GLY A 87 7.89 9.00 10.02
C GLY A 87 7.14 7.70 10.23
N GLU A 88 6.06 7.74 11.01
CA GLU A 88 5.18 6.56 11.15
C GLU A 88 4.10 6.61 10.07
N ASP A 89 4.31 5.87 8.98
CA ASP A 89 3.49 5.98 7.78
C ASP A 89 2.40 4.91 7.70
N THR A 90 1.31 5.24 7.03
CA THR A 90 0.24 4.30 6.67
C THR A 90 0.19 4.16 5.15
N ILE A 91 0.54 2.97 4.65
CA ILE A 91 0.59 2.70 3.22
C ILE A 91 -0.50 1.70 2.86
N ILE A 92 -1.39 2.10 1.97
CA ILE A 92 -2.52 1.31 1.46
C ILE A 92 -2.24 0.99 -0.01
N PHE A 93 -2.12 -0.29 -0.32
CA PHE A 93 -1.63 -0.70 -1.62
C PHE A 93 -2.29 -1.98 -2.08
N SER A 94 -2.14 -2.28 -3.37
CA SER A 94 -2.74 -3.44 -4.00
C SER A 94 -1.69 -4.27 -4.72
N ASN A 95 -2.15 -5.19 -5.55
CA ASN A 95 -1.25 -6.12 -6.23
C ASN A 95 -0.31 -5.36 -7.19
N ALA A 96 0.84 -5.98 -7.50
CA ALA A 96 1.91 -5.43 -8.34
C ALA A 96 2.66 -4.18 -7.82
N ASP A 97 2.24 -3.62 -6.68
CA ASP A 97 2.89 -2.43 -6.11
C ASP A 97 4.26 -2.74 -5.54
N GLN A 98 5.09 -1.69 -5.47
CA GLN A 98 6.35 -1.68 -4.74
C GLN A 98 6.26 -0.63 -3.65
N VAL A 99 6.43 -1.04 -2.40
CA VAL A 99 6.25 -0.15 -1.25
C VAL A 99 7.47 -0.19 -0.33
N SER A 100 7.76 0.95 0.29
CA SER A 100 8.78 1.13 1.33
C SER A 100 8.17 1.97 2.43
N GLY A 101 8.22 1.49 3.67
CA GLY A 101 7.80 2.26 4.84
C GLY A 101 8.85 3.31 5.16
N GLY A 102 10.10 2.87 5.29
CA GLY A 102 11.26 3.70 5.49
C GLY A 102 11.87 3.48 6.86
N ALA A 103 12.08 4.56 7.59
CA ALA A 103 12.49 4.55 8.98
C ALA A 103 11.26 4.66 9.88
N ASP A 104 11.43 4.32 11.16
CA ASP A 104 10.35 4.32 12.16
C ASP A 104 9.31 3.20 11.94
N ALA A 105 8.16 3.28 12.60
CA ALA A 105 7.22 2.16 12.70
C ALA A 105 6.05 2.36 11.73
N ASP A 106 6.00 1.53 10.69
CA ASP A 106 5.06 1.71 9.59
C ASP A 106 3.89 0.73 9.61
N THR A 107 2.80 1.14 8.98
CA THR A 107 1.58 0.36 8.83
C THR A 107 1.31 0.05 7.37
N PHE A 108 1.55 -1.20 6.98
CA PHE A 108 1.29 -1.71 5.65
C PHE A 108 -0.11 -2.37 5.58
N ASN A 109 -0.98 -1.82 4.73
CA ASN A 109 -2.31 -2.34 4.45
C ASN A 109 -2.39 -2.83 3.00
N TYR A 110 -2.10 -4.12 2.82
CA TYR A 110 -2.17 -4.75 1.52
C TYR A 110 -3.59 -5.21 1.21
N VAL A 111 -4.27 -4.54 0.28
CA VAL A 111 -5.57 -4.95 -0.25
C VAL A 111 -5.37 -5.97 -1.37
N TYR A 112 -5.51 -7.25 -1.02
CA TYR A 112 -5.34 -8.34 -1.95
C TYR A 112 -6.60 -8.58 -2.81
N ARG A 113 -6.46 -8.40 -4.13
CA ARG A 113 -7.50 -8.68 -5.12
C ARG A 113 -6.95 -9.60 -6.23
N ASP A 114 -7.45 -10.83 -6.26
CA ASP A 114 -7.39 -11.85 -7.32
C ASP A 114 -6.04 -12.13 -8.06
N VAL A 115 -5.69 -13.41 -8.14
CA VAL A 115 -4.36 -14.04 -8.40
C VAL A 115 -3.72 -13.83 -9.79
N THR A 116 -4.14 -12.85 -10.60
CA THR A 116 -3.60 -12.70 -11.98
C THR A 116 -2.49 -11.66 -12.13
N SER A 117 -2.23 -10.88 -11.09
CA SER A 117 -1.22 -9.81 -11.05
C SER A 117 0.06 -10.26 -10.34
N ASP A 118 1.14 -9.53 -10.61
CA ASP A 118 2.42 -9.74 -9.94
C ASP A 118 2.27 -9.56 -8.41
N PRO A 119 2.99 -10.33 -7.59
CA PRO A 119 2.96 -10.15 -6.15
C PRO A 119 3.49 -8.76 -5.77
N VAL A 120 2.95 -8.19 -4.70
CA VAL A 120 3.47 -6.93 -4.16
C VAL A 120 4.90 -7.14 -3.63
N VAL A 121 5.73 -6.11 -3.73
CA VAL A 121 7.06 -6.07 -3.11
C VAL A 121 7.08 -5.06 -1.98
N ILE A 122 7.48 -5.49 -0.79
CA ILE A 122 7.75 -4.60 0.36
C ILE A 122 9.26 -4.59 0.58
N ASN A 123 9.89 -3.43 0.44
CA ASN A 123 11.34 -3.31 0.28
C ASN A 123 12.11 -3.33 1.61
N ASP A 124 11.47 -3.01 2.73
CA ASP A 124 12.16 -2.68 3.98
C ASP A 124 11.44 -3.13 5.26
N PHE A 125 10.44 -4.02 5.16
CA PHE A 125 9.67 -4.49 6.31
C PHE A 125 10.54 -4.97 7.48
N ASP A 126 10.46 -4.27 8.61
CA ASP A 126 11.04 -4.66 9.89
C ASP A 126 9.95 -5.16 10.84
N LYS A 127 9.84 -6.49 10.94
CA LYS A 127 8.84 -7.16 11.79
C LYS A 127 8.84 -6.76 13.27
N ASP A 128 9.90 -6.13 13.77
CA ASP A 128 10.01 -5.73 15.18
C ASP A 128 9.34 -4.37 15.46
N ILE A 129 9.10 -3.56 14.41
CA ILE A 129 8.50 -2.22 14.51
C ILE A 129 7.30 -2.03 13.58
N ASP A 130 7.31 -2.64 12.40
CA ASP A 130 6.26 -2.50 11.40
C ASP A 130 5.10 -3.45 11.62
N THR A 131 3.97 -3.10 11.02
CA THR A 131 2.79 -3.95 10.95
C THR A 131 2.40 -4.21 9.51
N LEU A 132 2.06 -5.46 9.20
CA LEU A 132 1.53 -5.84 7.89
C LEU A 132 0.17 -6.51 8.06
N THR A 133 -0.84 -5.94 7.43
CA THR A 133 -2.17 -6.53 7.29
C THR A 133 -2.46 -6.84 5.83
N VAL A 134 -2.76 -8.11 5.55
CA VAL A 134 -3.27 -8.57 4.26
C VAL A 134 -4.79 -8.64 4.34
N HIS A 135 -5.46 -7.80 3.57
CA HIS A 135 -6.91 -7.71 3.47
C HIS A 135 -7.41 -8.57 2.31
N TYR A 136 -8.15 -9.64 2.60
CA TYR A 136 -8.71 -10.52 1.57
C TYR A 136 -10.19 -10.21 1.32
N THR A 137 -10.65 -10.46 0.10
CA THR A 137 -12.08 -10.32 -0.22
C THR A 137 -12.88 -11.42 0.48
N PRO A 138 -13.88 -11.10 1.33
CA PRO A 138 -14.70 -12.12 1.98
C PRO A 138 -15.38 -13.04 0.96
N GLN A 139 -15.32 -14.34 1.19
CA GLN A 139 -15.97 -15.36 0.38
C GLN A 139 -16.81 -16.27 1.27
N THR A 140 -17.84 -16.90 0.70
CA THR A 140 -18.63 -17.92 1.40
C THR A 140 -18.70 -19.20 0.60
N ASP A 141 -18.76 -20.33 1.28
CA ASP A 141 -19.04 -21.61 0.63
C ASP A 141 -20.48 -21.69 0.10
N GLY A 142 -20.82 -22.80 -0.57
CA GLY A 142 -22.17 -23.04 -1.07
C GLY A 142 -23.25 -23.19 0.03
N GLN A 143 -22.87 -23.10 1.31
CA GLN A 143 -23.75 -23.14 2.47
C GLN A 143 -23.79 -21.79 3.22
N GLY A 144 -23.04 -20.78 2.77
CA GLY A 144 -22.97 -19.46 3.38
C GLY A 144 -21.99 -19.33 4.54
N ASN A 145 -21.11 -20.32 4.78
CA ASN A 145 -20.06 -20.19 5.79
C ASN A 145 -18.90 -19.36 5.24
N PRO A 146 -18.27 -18.46 6.05
CA PRO A 146 -17.09 -17.72 5.63
C PRO A 146 -15.93 -18.66 5.25
N ILE A 147 -15.27 -18.35 4.14
CA ILE A 147 -14.02 -18.98 3.72
C ILE A 147 -12.89 -18.02 4.07
N VAL A 148 -11.98 -18.47 4.93
CA VAL A 148 -10.75 -17.75 5.27
C VAL A 148 -9.61 -18.41 4.49
N PRO A 149 -8.84 -17.66 3.68
CA PRO A 149 -7.75 -18.24 2.92
C PRO A 149 -6.61 -18.70 3.86
N GLU A 150 -5.94 -19.78 3.51
CA GLU A 150 -4.74 -20.24 4.20
C GLU A 150 -3.55 -19.31 3.88
N MET A 151 -2.98 -18.68 4.90
CA MET A 151 -1.75 -17.91 4.80
C MET A 151 -0.54 -18.76 5.21
N SER A 152 0.51 -18.75 4.40
CA SER A 152 1.78 -19.41 4.68
C SER A 152 2.97 -18.55 4.30
N PHE A 153 4.15 -18.86 4.86
CA PHE A 153 5.38 -18.09 4.72
C PHE A 153 6.52 -18.99 4.27
N GLU A 154 7.35 -18.50 3.36
CA GLU A 154 8.51 -19.23 2.83
C GLU A 154 9.69 -18.29 2.60
N ILE A 155 10.85 -18.60 3.18
CA ILE A 155 12.08 -17.88 2.88
C ILE A 155 12.72 -18.49 1.64
N ASP A 156 12.88 -17.70 0.58
CA ASP A 156 13.69 -18.06 -0.59
C ASP A 156 15.04 -17.34 -0.53
N ALA A 157 15.96 -17.93 0.24
CA ALA A 157 17.31 -17.41 0.41
C ALA A 157 18.15 -17.41 -0.90
N SER A 158 17.66 -18.02 -1.99
CA SER A 158 18.37 -17.97 -3.27
C SER A 158 18.22 -16.64 -3.98
N ILE A 159 17.15 -15.91 -3.67
CA ILE A 159 16.83 -14.58 -4.19
C ILE A 159 16.80 -13.51 -3.08
N GLY A 160 16.94 -13.91 -1.81
CA GLY A 160 16.96 -13.00 -0.67
C GLY A 160 15.58 -12.38 -0.43
N GLU A 161 14.53 -13.19 -0.51
CA GLU A 161 13.14 -12.76 -0.30
C GLU A 161 12.43 -13.68 0.70
N THR A 162 11.53 -13.10 1.50
CA THR A 162 10.52 -13.84 2.25
C THR A 162 9.17 -13.72 1.54
N LEU A 163 8.60 -14.86 1.16
CA LEU A 163 7.36 -14.97 0.42
C LEU A 163 6.18 -15.15 1.37
N ILE A 164 5.15 -14.33 1.20
CA ILE A 164 3.82 -14.54 1.79
C ILE A 164 2.94 -15.16 0.72
N LYS A 165 2.30 -16.27 1.07
CA LYS A 165 1.45 -17.04 0.16
C LYS A 165 0.03 -17.14 0.70
N LEU A 166 -0.95 -16.97 -0.17
CA LEU A 166 -2.36 -17.31 0.09
C LEU A 166 -2.75 -18.50 -0.78
N GLU A 167 -3.28 -19.57 -0.17
CA GLU A 167 -3.65 -20.80 -0.87
C GLU A 167 -2.48 -21.38 -1.71
N GLY A 168 -1.24 -21.20 -1.23
CA GLY A 168 -0.01 -21.61 -1.91
C GLY A 168 0.46 -20.69 -3.05
N VAL A 169 -0.28 -19.64 -3.40
CA VAL A 169 0.10 -18.63 -4.40
C VAL A 169 0.86 -17.50 -3.73
N VAL A 170 2.01 -17.10 -4.28
CA VAL A 170 2.78 -15.93 -3.78
C VAL A 170 1.98 -14.66 -4.04
N VAL A 171 1.68 -13.93 -2.97
CA VAL A 171 0.95 -12.65 -3.04
C VAL A 171 1.82 -11.46 -2.64
N SER A 172 2.82 -11.68 -1.79
CA SER A 172 3.77 -10.65 -1.37
C SER A 172 5.18 -11.21 -1.26
N LYS A 173 6.15 -10.37 -1.59
CA LYS A 173 7.59 -10.59 -1.46
C LYS A 173 8.13 -9.51 -0.53
N LEU A 174 8.62 -9.92 0.63
CA LEU A 174 9.38 -9.03 1.50
C LEU A 174 10.86 -9.16 1.09
N GLN A 175 11.52 -8.03 0.82
CA GLN A 175 12.94 -8.07 0.51
C GLN A 175 13.75 -8.39 1.78
N GLY A 176 14.68 -9.32 1.64
CA GLY A 176 15.50 -9.85 2.73
C GLY A 176 15.01 -11.20 3.26
N ASP A 177 15.93 -11.91 3.93
CA ASP A 177 15.67 -13.19 4.58
C ASP A 177 14.97 -12.99 5.95
N ILE A 178 13.78 -12.40 5.95
CA ILE A 178 13.05 -12.04 7.16
C ILE A 178 12.30 -13.28 7.67
N THR A 179 12.56 -13.69 8.92
CA THR A 179 11.81 -14.79 9.53
C THR A 179 10.51 -14.26 10.14
N ILE A 180 9.37 -14.58 9.50
CA ILE A 180 8.02 -14.19 9.94
C ILE A 180 7.12 -15.41 10.16
N SER A 181 6.01 -15.17 10.87
CA SER A 181 4.95 -16.13 11.16
C SER A 181 3.58 -15.43 11.23
N SER A 182 2.54 -16.18 11.60
CA SER A 182 1.19 -15.64 11.77
C SER A 182 1.03 -14.66 12.95
N SER A 183 2.07 -14.43 13.75
CA SER A 183 2.07 -13.34 14.74
C SER A 183 2.51 -12.00 14.16
N ASP A 184 3.22 -12.02 13.03
CA ASP A 184 3.90 -10.86 12.46
C ASP A 184 3.10 -10.28 11.27
N VAL A 185 2.25 -11.09 10.65
CA VAL A 185 1.35 -10.70 9.57
C VAL A 185 -0.08 -11.02 9.93
N THR A 186 -0.95 -10.01 9.86
CA THR A 186 -2.39 -10.15 10.10
C THR A 186 -3.11 -10.46 8.80
N LEU A 187 -4.01 -11.45 8.82
CA LEU A 187 -4.97 -11.71 7.75
C LEU A 187 -6.34 -11.21 8.20
N ALA A 188 -6.93 -10.28 7.44
CA ALA A 188 -8.20 -9.65 7.78
C ALA A 188 -9.15 -9.60 6.58
N GLU A 189 -10.46 -9.60 6.84
CA GLU A 189 -11.46 -9.36 5.82
C GLU A 189 -11.41 -7.90 5.35
N TYR A 190 -11.38 -7.70 4.03
CA TYR A 190 -11.61 -6.38 3.46
C TYR A 190 -13.06 -5.97 3.72
N ASP A 191 -13.24 -4.87 4.44
CA ASP A 191 -14.50 -4.16 4.60
C ASP A 191 -14.36 -2.79 3.93
N ALA A 192 -15.34 -2.32 3.16
CA ALA A 192 -15.29 -0.99 2.57
C ALA A 192 -15.25 0.13 3.62
N THR A 193 -15.70 -0.13 4.85
CA THR A 193 -15.58 0.83 5.97
C THR A 193 -14.21 0.81 6.66
N PHE A 194 -13.32 -0.12 6.28
CA PHE A 194 -11.92 -0.13 6.72
C PHE A 194 -11.27 1.23 6.48
N LEU A 195 -11.59 1.83 5.34
CA LEU A 195 -11.03 3.10 4.87
C LEU A 195 -11.62 4.32 5.60
N ASP A 196 -12.85 4.22 6.10
CA ASP A 196 -13.47 5.26 6.95
C ASP A 196 -12.85 5.36 8.36
N ARG A 197 -11.95 4.43 8.70
CA ARG A 197 -11.35 4.27 10.04
C ARG A 197 -9.86 4.60 10.09
N LEU A 198 -9.29 4.98 8.95
CA LEU A 198 -7.94 5.53 8.80
C LEU A 198 -8.04 7.06 8.78
#